data_AF-A0A9P0Q8D7-F1
#
_entry.id   AF-A0A9P0Q8D7-F1
#
_cell.length_a   1.000
_cell.length_b   1.000
_cell.length_c   1.000
_cell.angle_alpha   90.00
_cell.angle_beta   90.00
_cell.angle_gamma   90.00
#
_symmetry.space_group_name_H-M   'P 1'
#
loop_
_entity.id
_entity.type
_entity.pdbx_description
1 polymer ?
#
loop_
_entity_poly.entity_id
_entity_poly.type
_entity_poly.pdbx_seq_one_letter_code
_entity_poly.pdbx_strand_id
1 'polypeptide(L)'
;MFLNMFQIRISAMKVLPAICKDSKEYVPKVTDILAQLLQLDESDHNTPTNTLSQIYKEDPVGTLKTVFNHVSSTDDATEREKCLQFIYKKIIKMEEKLTSEIYDLLLEEGKKIIPESDATEFGLVMPYLTASKLTKTIAGQQELVNLVAEKAEIDGSFDPLEENGQNVNRVMMCVDFALPLFNANIESTKFTKFYCDQILPNYDAIGTLKDGSTLQYHALKQLAELSTHCGKLENPSLHVVQIFDKLKHFMPLPPEDADLEKMPNLDFTSVECLLYAFHRLARQCPDFLTADPAVLKDFRARLTYFSRGVGGCKK
;
A
#
# COMPACT_ATOMS: atom_id res chain seq x y z
N MET A 1 -42.65 20.11 0.53
CA MET A 1 -42.87 18.88 -0.25
C MET A 1 -41.70 17.90 -0.12
N PHE A 2 -40.43 18.34 -0.30
CA PHE A 2 -39.23 17.50 -0.12
C PHE A 2 -39.08 16.85 1.28
N LEU A 3 -39.34 17.59 2.37
CA LEU A 3 -39.33 17.06 3.75
C LEU A 3 -40.30 15.89 3.98
N ASN A 4 -41.43 15.86 3.28
CA ASN A 4 -42.46 14.83 3.45
C ASN A 4 -42.05 13.51 2.76
N MET A 5 -41.46 13.60 1.57
CA MET A 5 -40.99 12.44 0.82
C MET A 5 -39.78 11.75 1.50
N PHE A 6 -38.97 12.52 2.23
CA PHE A 6 -37.86 12.01 3.02
C PHE A 6 -38.32 11.19 4.23
N GLN A 7 -39.25 11.72 5.03
CA GLN A 7 -39.81 11.00 6.18
C GLN A 7 -40.54 9.72 5.77
N ILE A 8 -41.19 9.72 4.60
CA ILE A 8 -41.78 8.52 4.01
C ILE A 8 -40.71 7.47 3.69
N ARG A 9 -39.58 7.85 3.07
CA ARG A 9 -38.47 6.93 2.76
C ARG A 9 -37.85 6.32 4.03
N ILE A 10 -37.60 7.12 5.06
CA ILE A 10 -37.10 6.61 6.36
C ILE A 10 -38.08 5.62 6.97
N SER A 11 -39.37 5.96 6.98
CA SER A 11 -40.40 5.13 7.60
C SER A 11 -40.54 3.80 6.86
N ALA A 12 -40.50 3.82 5.52
CA ALA A 12 -40.51 2.61 4.69
C ALA A 12 -39.28 1.72 4.98
N MET A 13 -38.07 2.29 5.02
CA MET A 13 -36.85 1.54 5.30
C MET A 13 -36.86 0.84 6.67
N LYS A 14 -37.49 1.45 7.68
CA LYS A 14 -37.57 0.86 9.03
C LYS A 14 -38.49 -0.37 9.10
N VAL A 15 -39.37 -0.57 8.13
CA VAL A 15 -40.28 -1.73 8.08
C VAL A 15 -39.66 -2.91 7.32
N LEU A 16 -38.67 -2.66 6.45
CA LEU A 16 -38.02 -3.68 5.62
C LEU A 16 -37.45 -4.88 6.41
N PRO A 17 -36.85 -4.72 7.60
CA PRO A 17 -36.33 -5.86 8.38
C PRO A 17 -37.43 -6.83 8.82
N ALA A 18 -38.63 -6.32 9.16
CA ALA A 18 -39.76 -7.17 9.51
C ALA A 18 -40.23 -8.00 8.31
N ILE A 19 -40.29 -7.39 7.12
CA ILE A 19 -40.62 -8.09 5.87
C ILE A 19 -39.59 -9.19 5.58
N CYS A 20 -38.30 -8.90 5.75
CA CYS A 20 -37.22 -9.86 5.54
C CYS A 20 -37.29 -11.05 6.52
N LYS A 21 -37.73 -10.80 7.75
CA LYS A 21 -37.92 -11.83 8.76
C LYS A 21 -39.05 -12.81 8.40
N ASP A 22 -40.17 -12.28 7.92
CA ASP A 22 -41.35 -13.07 7.55
C ASP A 22 -41.23 -13.71 6.16
N SER A 23 -40.37 -13.18 5.28
CA SER A 23 -40.26 -13.60 3.88
C SER A 23 -38.80 -13.54 3.40
N LYS A 24 -38.04 -14.58 3.73
CA LYS A 24 -36.60 -14.67 3.45
C LYS A 24 -36.22 -14.55 1.96
N GLU A 25 -37.14 -14.88 1.05
CA GLU A 25 -36.94 -14.74 -0.40
C GLU A 25 -36.69 -13.29 -0.84
N TYR A 26 -37.14 -12.29 -0.06
CA TYR A 26 -36.92 -10.87 -0.38
C TYR A 26 -35.61 -10.31 0.20
N VAL A 27 -34.90 -11.06 1.06
CA VAL A 27 -33.66 -10.58 1.71
C VAL A 27 -32.63 -10.08 0.70
N PRO A 28 -32.32 -10.79 -0.41
CA PRO A 28 -31.34 -10.30 -1.38
C PRO A 28 -31.79 -8.98 -2.03
N LYS A 29 -33.06 -8.91 -2.47
CA LYS A 29 -33.58 -7.70 -3.14
C LYS A 29 -33.61 -6.49 -2.20
N VAL A 30 -34.00 -6.69 -0.95
CA VAL A 30 -34.04 -5.62 0.05
C VAL A 30 -32.63 -5.17 0.42
N THR A 31 -31.71 -6.12 0.60
CA THR A 31 -30.30 -5.82 0.89
C THR A 31 -29.66 -5.02 -0.24
N ASP A 32 -29.88 -5.39 -1.50
CA ASP A 32 -29.35 -4.66 -2.66
C ASP A 32 -29.88 -3.22 -2.73
N ILE A 33 -31.18 -3.02 -2.53
CA ILE A 33 -31.76 -1.66 -2.46
C ILE A 33 -31.13 -0.86 -1.33
N LEU A 34 -30.93 -1.45 -0.16
CA LEU A 34 -30.33 -0.73 0.96
C LEU A 34 -28.84 -0.44 0.74
N ALA A 35 -28.11 -1.32 0.03
CA ALA A 35 -26.72 -1.11 -0.37
C ALA A 35 -26.60 0.13 -1.25
N GLN A 36 -27.45 0.27 -2.27
CA GLN A 36 -27.57 1.48 -3.10
C GLN A 36 -27.86 2.74 -2.27
N LEU A 37 -28.69 2.60 -1.22
CA LEU A 37 -29.07 3.72 -0.35
C LEU A 37 -27.98 4.10 0.68
N LEU A 38 -26.87 3.36 0.78
CA LEU A 38 -25.76 3.74 1.65
C LEU A 38 -25.07 5.03 1.19
N GLN A 39 -25.22 5.44 -0.06
CA GLN A 39 -24.63 6.68 -0.59
C GLN A 39 -25.36 7.96 -0.16
N LEU A 40 -26.53 7.86 0.50
CA LEU A 40 -27.30 9.04 0.93
C LEU A 40 -26.48 9.93 1.89
N ASP A 41 -26.74 11.24 1.84
CA ASP A 41 -26.07 12.27 2.65
C ASP A 41 -26.11 12.00 4.17
N GLU A 42 -25.20 12.61 4.94
CA GLU A 42 -24.96 12.30 6.37
C GLU A 42 -26.20 12.39 7.27
N SER A 43 -27.17 13.26 6.97
CA SER A 43 -28.42 13.36 7.73
C SER A 43 -29.29 12.10 7.61
N ASP A 44 -29.07 11.30 6.56
CA ASP A 44 -29.96 10.26 6.07
C ASP A 44 -29.29 8.87 6.12
N HIS A 45 -27.96 8.83 6.10
CA HIS A 45 -27.10 7.64 6.05
C HIS A 45 -27.30 6.63 7.20
N ASN A 46 -27.74 7.09 8.37
CA ASN A 46 -27.93 6.23 9.54
C ASN A 46 -29.06 5.22 9.36
N THR A 47 -30.11 5.57 8.61
CA THR A 47 -31.26 4.68 8.43
C THR A 47 -30.90 3.43 7.62
N PRO A 48 -30.39 3.52 6.38
CA PRO A 48 -30.04 2.34 5.59
C PRO A 48 -28.96 1.49 6.28
N THR A 49 -27.96 2.11 6.88
CA THR A 49 -26.90 1.42 7.65
C THR A 49 -27.46 0.60 8.81
N ASN A 50 -28.36 1.17 9.61
CA ASN A 50 -28.96 0.48 10.75
C ASN A 50 -29.94 -0.62 10.28
N THR A 51 -30.71 -0.36 9.23
CA THR A 51 -31.61 -1.35 8.62
C THR A 51 -30.82 -2.55 8.07
N LEU A 52 -29.75 -2.32 7.32
CA LEU A 52 -28.85 -3.39 6.84
C LEU A 52 -28.23 -4.17 7.99
N SER A 53 -27.82 -3.48 9.07
CA SER A 53 -27.28 -4.14 10.26
C SER A 53 -28.30 -5.05 10.95
N GLN A 54 -29.61 -4.73 10.87
CA GLN A 54 -30.68 -5.59 11.38
C GLN A 54 -30.89 -6.81 10.49
N ILE A 55 -30.93 -6.63 9.17
CA ILE A 55 -31.06 -7.74 8.21
C ILE A 55 -29.86 -8.68 8.32
N TYR A 56 -28.65 -8.13 8.43
CA TYR A 56 -27.42 -8.87 8.67
C TYR A 56 -27.50 -9.76 9.91
N LYS A 57 -28.11 -9.30 11.02
CA LYS A 57 -28.25 -10.13 12.23
C LYS A 57 -29.17 -11.35 12.03
N GLU A 58 -30.11 -11.28 11.10
CA GLU A 58 -31.06 -12.36 10.81
C GLU A 58 -30.51 -13.33 9.73
N ASP A 59 -29.75 -12.81 8.75
CA ASP A 59 -29.08 -13.59 7.71
C ASP A 59 -27.70 -12.99 7.35
N PRO A 60 -26.64 -13.28 8.13
CA PRO A 60 -25.33 -12.66 7.95
C PRO A 60 -24.70 -12.98 6.58
N VAL A 61 -24.73 -14.25 6.20
CA VAL A 61 -24.06 -14.76 4.99
C VAL A 61 -24.79 -14.28 3.74
N GLY A 62 -26.12 -14.39 3.71
CA GLY A 62 -26.92 -13.91 2.57
C GLY A 62 -26.79 -12.40 2.38
N THR A 63 -26.78 -11.63 3.48
CA THR A 63 -26.58 -10.19 3.43
C THR A 63 -25.21 -9.83 2.87
N LEU A 64 -24.12 -10.41 3.40
CA LEU A 64 -22.77 -10.10 2.92
C LEU A 64 -22.57 -10.49 1.46
N LYS A 65 -23.02 -11.68 1.04
CA LYS A 65 -22.95 -12.10 -0.38
C LYS A 65 -23.67 -11.12 -1.28
N THR A 66 -24.84 -10.63 -0.87
CA THR A 66 -25.60 -9.66 -1.66
C THR A 66 -24.86 -8.33 -1.75
N VAL A 67 -24.29 -7.82 -0.64
CA VAL A 67 -23.53 -6.56 -0.66
C VAL A 67 -22.24 -6.70 -1.49
N PHE A 68 -21.52 -7.83 -1.43
CA PHE A 68 -20.34 -8.05 -2.27
C PHE A 68 -20.68 -8.20 -3.75
N ASN A 69 -21.80 -8.85 -4.09
CA ASN A 69 -22.30 -8.88 -5.45
C ASN A 69 -22.60 -7.46 -5.95
N HIS A 70 -23.22 -6.63 -5.10
CA HIS A 70 -23.46 -5.22 -5.41
C HIS A 70 -22.15 -4.47 -5.67
N VAL A 71 -21.17 -4.56 -4.76
CA VAL A 71 -19.80 -3.99 -4.89
C VAL A 71 -19.14 -4.40 -6.22
N SER A 72 -19.33 -5.64 -6.66
CA SER A 72 -18.73 -6.17 -7.89
C SER A 72 -19.48 -5.74 -9.17
N SER A 73 -20.69 -5.23 -9.03
CA SER A 73 -21.59 -4.93 -10.17
C SER A 73 -21.90 -3.46 -10.36
N THR A 74 -21.71 -2.63 -9.33
CA THR A 74 -21.95 -1.19 -9.43
C THR A 74 -20.76 -0.50 -10.10
N ASP A 75 -21.06 0.40 -11.04
CA ASP A 75 -20.09 1.30 -11.66
C ASP A 75 -19.92 2.60 -10.85
N ASP A 76 -20.72 2.80 -9.79
CA ASP A 76 -20.65 3.99 -8.94
C ASP A 76 -19.62 3.80 -7.82
N ALA A 77 -18.51 4.56 -7.91
CA ALA A 77 -17.42 4.51 -6.93
C ALA A 77 -17.87 4.89 -5.52
N THR A 78 -18.85 5.79 -5.37
CA THR A 78 -19.36 6.20 -4.06
C THR A 78 -20.20 5.08 -3.43
N GLU A 79 -21.07 4.44 -4.20
CA GLU A 79 -21.84 3.27 -3.74
C GLU A 79 -20.90 2.15 -3.30
N ARG A 80 -19.91 1.84 -4.15
CA ARG A 80 -18.90 0.80 -3.91
C ARG A 80 -18.13 1.08 -2.62
N GLU A 81 -17.61 2.30 -2.44
CA GLU A 81 -16.89 2.70 -1.23
C GLU A 81 -17.77 2.57 0.03
N LYS A 82 -19.02 3.05 -0.02
CA LYS A 82 -19.93 3.02 1.13
C LYS A 82 -20.32 1.60 1.54
N CYS A 83 -20.47 0.69 0.57
CA CYS A 83 -20.66 -0.73 0.85
C CYS A 83 -19.45 -1.35 1.55
N LEU A 84 -18.22 -1.04 1.09
CA LEU A 84 -16.99 -1.51 1.73
C LEU A 84 -16.80 -0.92 3.13
N GLN A 85 -17.15 0.35 3.34
CA GLN A 85 -17.16 0.95 4.67
C GLN A 85 -18.16 0.24 5.59
N PHE A 86 -19.36 -0.08 5.11
CA PHE A 86 -20.34 -0.85 5.87
C PHE A 86 -19.76 -2.22 6.29
N ILE A 87 -19.14 -2.96 5.38
CA ILE A 87 -18.57 -4.27 5.69
C ILE A 87 -17.37 -4.14 6.66
N TYR A 88 -16.32 -3.42 6.27
CA TYR A 88 -15.02 -3.43 6.95
C TYR A 88 -14.91 -2.46 8.14
N LYS A 89 -15.73 -1.40 8.20
CA LYS A 89 -15.76 -0.47 9.35
C LYS A 89 -16.93 -0.71 10.30
N LYS A 90 -18.10 -1.16 9.81
CA LYS A 90 -19.29 -1.33 10.66
C LYS A 90 -19.50 -2.78 11.10
N ILE A 91 -19.62 -3.73 10.16
CA ILE A 91 -19.93 -5.14 10.50
C ILE A 91 -18.79 -5.78 11.29
N ILE A 92 -17.55 -5.69 10.80
CA ILE A 92 -16.39 -6.32 11.46
C ILE A 92 -16.14 -5.74 12.86
N LYS A 93 -16.48 -4.47 13.11
CA LYS A 93 -16.37 -3.85 14.44
C LYS A 93 -17.55 -4.17 15.36
N MET A 94 -18.71 -4.50 14.80
CA MET A 94 -19.92 -4.81 15.57
C MET A 94 -19.88 -6.22 16.15
N GLU A 95 -19.26 -7.16 15.47
CA GLU A 95 -19.20 -8.55 15.93
C GLU A 95 -17.99 -8.81 16.81
N GLU A 96 -18.23 -9.18 18.08
CA GLU A 96 -17.16 -9.64 18.96
C GLU A 96 -16.45 -10.89 18.41
N LYS A 97 -17.17 -11.77 17.70
CA LYS A 97 -16.66 -12.97 17.05
C LYS A 97 -17.46 -13.33 15.80
N LEU A 98 -16.86 -13.13 14.62
CA LEU A 98 -17.40 -13.62 13.34
C LEU A 98 -17.35 -15.16 13.30
N THR A 99 -18.32 -15.78 12.62
CA THR A 99 -18.30 -17.23 12.34
C THR A 99 -17.22 -17.58 11.31
N SER A 100 -16.78 -18.84 11.25
CA SER A 100 -15.78 -19.26 10.24
C SER A 100 -16.25 -19.00 8.81
N GLU A 101 -17.53 -19.24 8.53
CA GLU A 101 -18.11 -19.03 7.20
C GLU A 101 -18.06 -17.54 6.79
N ILE A 102 -18.38 -16.63 7.71
CA ILE A 102 -18.30 -15.20 7.47
C ILE A 102 -16.83 -14.76 7.29
N TYR A 103 -15.92 -15.29 8.12
CA TYR A 103 -14.49 -15.04 7.95
C TYR A 103 -14.00 -15.47 6.56
N ASP A 104 -14.35 -16.69 6.13
CA ASP A 104 -13.93 -17.22 4.84
C ASP A 104 -14.48 -16.37 3.68
N LEU A 105 -15.75 -15.97 3.75
CA LEU A 105 -16.37 -15.06 2.79
C LEU A 105 -15.64 -13.70 2.72
N LEU A 106 -15.37 -13.06 3.86
CA LEU A 106 -14.71 -11.75 3.91
C LEU A 106 -13.28 -11.80 3.35
N LEU A 107 -12.58 -12.93 3.50
CA LEU A 107 -11.25 -13.13 2.94
C LEU A 107 -11.29 -13.38 1.43
N GLU A 108 -12.22 -14.22 0.97
CA GLU A 108 -12.37 -14.50 -0.45
C GLU A 108 -12.72 -13.23 -1.23
N GLU A 109 -13.74 -12.50 -0.79
CA GLU A 109 -14.20 -11.29 -1.45
C GLU A 109 -13.21 -10.14 -1.28
N GLY A 110 -12.61 -9.99 -0.09
CA GLY A 110 -11.58 -8.98 0.16
C GLY A 110 -10.40 -9.10 -0.80
N LYS A 111 -9.95 -10.33 -1.10
CA LYS A 111 -8.87 -10.57 -2.08
C LYS A 111 -9.25 -10.14 -3.50
N LYS A 112 -10.51 -10.38 -3.92
CA LYS A 112 -11.01 -9.99 -5.26
C LYS A 112 -11.03 -8.48 -5.44
N ILE A 113 -11.25 -7.72 -4.37
CA ILE A 113 -11.31 -6.25 -4.40
C ILE A 113 -9.92 -5.62 -4.61
N ILE A 114 -8.84 -6.25 -4.11
CA ILE A 114 -7.52 -5.63 -4.07
C ILE A 114 -7.02 -5.12 -5.43
N PRO A 115 -6.99 -5.90 -6.53
CA PRO A 115 -6.39 -5.45 -7.79
C PRO A 115 -7.06 -4.19 -8.36
N GLU A 116 -8.39 -4.11 -8.29
CA GLU A 116 -9.20 -3.04 -8.89
C GLU A 116 -9.68 -1.99 -7.85
N SER A 117 -9.04 -1.95 -6.68
CA SER A 117 -9.40 -1.03 -5.62
C SER A 117 -8.79 0.36 -5.82
N ASP A 118 -9.51 1.42 -5.45
CA ASP A 118 -8.87 2.73 -5.29
C ASP A 118 -8.07 2.81 -3.96
N ALA A 119 -7.43 3.95 -3.70
CA ALA A 119 -6.64 4.12 -2.48
C ALA A 119 -7.47 4.03 -1.18
N THR A 120 -8.72 4.48 -1.20
CA THR A 120 -9.61 4.43 -0.05
C THR A 120 -10.06 3.00 0.21
N GLU A 121 -10.50 2.29 -0.82
CA GLU A 121 -10.90 0.89 -0.76
C GLU A 121 -9.76 -0.02 -0.34
N PHE A 122 -8.57 0.16 -0.93
CA PHE A 122 -7.37 -0.59 -0.54
C PHE A 122 -7.05 -0.38 0.94
N GLY A 123 -7.11 0.87 1.42
CA GLY A 123 -6.93 1.24 2.82
C GLY A 123 -8.01 0.71 3.77
N LEU A 124 -9.18 0.31 3.27
CA LEU A 124 -10.24 -0.34 4.04
C LEU A 124 -10.01 -1.85 4.16
N VAL A 125 -9.67 -2.50 3.04
CA VAL A 125 -9.65 -3.96 2.91
C VAL A 125 -8.31 -4.56 3.36
N MET A 126 -7.18 -3.97 2.98
CA MET A 126 -5.85 -4.51 3.29
C MET A 126 -5.56 -4.66 4.79
N PRO A 127 -5.92 -3.71 5.68
CA PRO A 127 -5.75 -3.89 7.12
C PRO A 127 -6.47 -5.13 7.66
N TYR A 128 -7.65 -5.46 7.10
CA TYR A 128 -8.38 -6.66 7.49
C TYR A 128 -7.69 -7.93 7.01
N LEU A 129 -7.28 -7.97 5.73
CA LEU A 129 -6.60 -9.15 5.15
C LEU A 129 -5.28 -9.45 5.87
N THR A 130 -4.49 -8.41 6.16
CA THR A 130 -3.19 -8.53 6.85
C THR A 130 -3.33 -9.01 8.30
N ALA A 131 -4.39 -8.60 9.01
CA ALA A 131 -4.69 -9.05 10.37
C ALA A 131 -5.34 -10.45 10.44
N SER A 132 -5.68 -11.04 9.30
CA SER A 132 -6.44 -12.29 9.23
C SER A 132 -5.57 -13.56 9.37
N LYS A 133 -6.21 -14.73 9.23
CA LYS A 133 -5.51 -16.01 9.17
C LYS A 133 -4.65 -16.19 7.91
N LEU A 134 -4.82 -15.38 6.86
CA LEU A 134 -4.02 -15.49 5.63
C LEU A 134 -2.52 -15.35 5.91
N THR A 135 -2.14 -14.38 6.74
CA THR A 135 -0.74 -14.08 7.08
C THR A 135 -0.13 -15.05 8.09
N LYS A 136 -0.89 -16.04 8.58
CA LYS A 136 -0.39 -17.09 9.48
C LYS A 136 0.27 -18.25 8.75
N THR A 137 0.18 -18.28 7.42
CA THR A 137 0.78 -19.31 6.58
C THR A 137 1.64 -18.67 5.51
N ILE A 138 2.74 -19.33 5.13
CA ILE A 138 3.64 -18.84 4.06
C ILE A 138 2.85 -18.70 2.74
N ALA A 139 2.01 -19.68 2.40
CA ALA A 139 1.24 -19.64 1.16
C ALA A 139 0.24 -18.48 1.11
N GLY A 140 -0.55 -18.26 2.17
CA GLY A 140 -1.52 -17.15 2.23
C GLY A 140 -0.84 -15.78 2.31
N GLN A 141 0.30 -15.68 2.99
CA GLN A 141 1.10 -14.46 3.02
C GLN A 141 1.69 -14.14 1.64
N GLN A 142 2.21 -15.15 0.93
CA GLN A 142 2.71 -15.00 -0.43
C GLN A 142 1.59 -14.63 -1.41
N GLU A 143 0.40 -15.22 -1.27
CA GLU A 143 -0.78 -14.85 -2.05
C GLU A 143 -1.10 -13.36 -1.90
N LEU A 144 -1.09 -12.86 -0.65
CA LEU A 144 -1.35 -11.45 -0.39
C LEU A 144 -0.25 -10.53 -0.98
N VAL A 145 1.02 -10.92 -0.88
CA VAL A 145 2.13 -10.19 -1.53
C VAL A 145 1.95 -10.13 -3.04
N ASN A 146 1.48 -11.22 -3.66
CA ASN A 146 1.23 -11.25 -5.11
C ASN A 146 0.09 -10.31 -5.53
N LEU A 147 -1.01 -10.27 -4.76
CA LEU A 147 -2.10 -9.31 -5.01
C LEU A 147 -1.63 -7.86 -4.90
N VAL A 148 -0.77 -7.56 -3.92
CA VAL A 148 -0.19 -6.22 -3.77
C VAL A 148 0.77 -5.90 -4.91
N ALA A 149 1.56 -6.88 -5.39
CA ALA A 149 2.43 -6.71 -6.53
C ALA A 149 1.65 -6.44 -7.83
N GLU A 150 0.52 -7.13 -8.03
CA GLU A 150 -0.41 -6.91 -9.14
C GLU A 150 -1.01 -5.49 -9.06
N LYS A 151 -1.56 -5.10 -7.90
CA LYS A 151 -2.09 -3.75 -7.68
C LYS A 151 -1.05 -2.65 -7.87
N ALA A 152 0.21 -2.93 -7.53
CA ALA A 152 1.34 -2.04 -7.72
C ALA A 152 1.94 -2.08 -9.14
N GLU A 153 1.48 -2.99 -9.99
CA GLU A 153 1.93 -3.20 -11.38
C GLU A 153 3.46 -3.30 -11.52
N ILE A 154 4.12 -3.94 -10.55
CA ILE A 154 5.60 -3.98 -10.50
C ILE A 154 6.26 -4.80 -11.62
N ASP A 155 5.46 -5.56 -12.38
CA ASP A 155 5.91 -6.30 -13.56
C ASP A 155 5.77 -5.45 -14.86
N GLY A 156 5.21 -4.23 -14.78
CA GLY A 156 4.99 -3.30 -15.88
C GLY A 156 6.01 -2.16 -16.00
N SER A 157 5.78 -1.24 -16.95
CA SER A 157 6.53 0.01 -17.07
C SER A 157 6.04 1.05 -16.06
N PHE A 158 6.93 1.94 -15.64
CA PHE A 158 6.60 2.99 -14.68
C PHE A 158 6.88 4.38 -15.26
N ASP A 159 5.84 5.21 -15.33
CA ASP A 159 5.97 6.66 -15.56
C ASP A 159 5.53 7.41 -14.29
N PRO A 160 6.46 8.15 -13.62
CA PRO A 160 6.12 8.91 -12.42
C PRO A 160 5.23 10.13 -12.69
N LEU A 161 5.13 10.61 -13.93
CA LEU A 161 4.38 11.82 -14.29
C LEU A 161 2.98 11.51 -14.81
N GLU A 162 2.72 10.25 -15.17
CA GLU A 162 1.41 9.77 -15.58
C GLU A 162 0.37 9.99 -14.45
N GLU A 163 -0.86 10.33 -14.86
CA GLU A 163 -1.98 10.60 -13.95
C GLU A 163 -1.66 11.63 -12.85
N ASN A 164 -0.84 12.65 -13.15
CA ASN A 164 -0.39 13.65 -12.19
C ASN A 164 0.33 13.05 -10.96
N GLY A 165 1.06 11.95 -11.15
CA GLY A 165 1.83 11.30 -10.09
C GLY A 165 1.03 10.31 -9.23
N GLN A 166 -0.17 9.91 -9.66
CA GLN A 166 -0.95 8.87 -8.97
C GLN A 166 -0.23 7.52 -8.97
N ASN A 167 0.50 7.19 -10.04
CA ASN A 167 1.34 5.98 -10.10
C ASN A 167 2.37 5.90 -8.97
N VAL A 168 3.03 7.02 -8.63
CA VAL A 168 3.99 7.05 -7.51
C VAL A 168 3.27 6.74 -6.20
N ASN A 169 2.17 7.43 -5.92
CA ASN A 169 1.41 7.23 -4.69
C ASN A 169 0.87 5.80 -4.56
N ARG A 170 0.39 5.21 -5.67
CA ARG A 170 -0.07 3.82 -5.73
C ARG A 170 1.04 2.86 -5.34
N VAL A 171 2.22 2.96 -5.95
CA VAL A 171 3.38 2.11 -5.63
C VAL A 171 3.78 2.27 -4.17
N MET A 172 3.95 3.51 -3.69
CA MET A 172 4.38 3.77 -2.31
C MET A 172 3.38 3.17 -1.31
N MET A 173 2.07 3.39 -1.51
CA MET A 173 1.02 2.82 -0.67
C MET A 173 1.06 1.29 -0.69
N CYS A 174 1.16 0.67 -1.87
CA CYS A 174 1.21 -0.78 -1.98
C CYS A 174 2.42 -1.36 -1.23
N VAL A 175 3.59 -0.74 -1.38
CA VAL A 175 4.81 -1.19 -0.70
C VAL A 175 4.72 -1.02 0.80
N ASP A 176 4.10 0.06 1.32
CA ASP A 176 3.87 0.22 2.76
C ASP A 176 3.05 -0.94 3.34
N PHE A 177 2.08 -1.47 2.60
CA PHE A 177 1.31 -2.65 3.01
C PHE A 177 2.04 -3.99 2.76
N ALA A 178 2.93 -4.06 1.77
CA ALA A 178 3.72 -5.26 1.49
C ALA A 178 4.86 -5.45 2.50
N LEU A 179 5.48 -4.37 2.98
CA LEU A 179 6.67 -4.41 3.83
C LEU A 179 6.52 -5.31 5.06
N PRO A 180 5.43 -5.23 5.85
CA PRO A 180 5.23 -6.11 7.01
C PRO A 180 5.04 -7.60 6.65
N LEU A 181 4.79 -7.92 5.38
CA LEU A 181 4.59 -9.28 4.91
C LEU A 181 5.90 -10.00 4.59
N PHE A 182 7.00 -9.26 4.38
CA PHE A 182 8.28 -9.89 4.07
C PHE A 182 8.96 -10.45 5.32
N ASN A 183 9.62 -11.59 5.16
CA ASN A 183 10.38 -12.27 6.21
C ASN A 183 11.39 -13.23 5.58
N ALA A 184 11.98 -14.14 6.35
CA ALA A 184 12.97 -15.10 5.83
C ALA A 184 12.41 -16.08 4.79
N ASN A 185 11.08 -16.29 4.75
CA ASN A 185 10.42 -17.19 3.79
C ASN A 185 9.65 -16.45 2.69
N ILE A 186 9.39 -15.16 2.87
CA ILE A 186 8.63 -14.32 1.93
C ILE A 186 9.53 -13.16 1.54
N GLU A 187 10.10 -13.24 0.35
CA GLU A 187 11.14 -12.32 -0.11
C GLU A 187 10.54 -11.09 -0.82
N SER A 188 11.25 -9.97 -0.75
CA SER A 188 10.92 -8.70 -1.42
C SER A 188 11.57 -8.55 -2.80
N THR A 189 12.12 -9.63 -3.37
CA THR A 189 13.04 -9.62 -4.51
C THR A 189 12.46 -8.87 -5.73
N LYS A 190 11.19 -9.12 -6.08
CA LYS A 190 10.52 -8.44 -7.21
C LYS A 190 10.37 -6.94 -6.98
N PHE A 191 9.94 -6.54 -5.78
CA PHE A 191 9.82 -5.12 -5.42
C PHE A 191 11.18 -4.43 -5.40
N THR A 192 12.21 -5.09 -4.85
CA THR A 192 13.57 -4.54 -4.83
C THR A 192 14.10 -4.32 -6.25
N LYS A 193 13.88 -5.28 -7.16
CA LYS A 193 14.22 -5.17 -8.58
C LYS A 193 13.49 -4.00 -9.22
N PHE A 194 12.18 -3.90 -9.04
CA PHE A 194 11.37 -2.78 -9.55
C PHE A 194 11.89 -1.42 -9.06
N TYR A 195 12.26 -1.29 -7.78
CA TYR A 195 12.81 -0.02 -7.29
C TYR A 195 14.13 0.35 -7.96
N CYS A 196 15.00 -0.63 -8.17
CA CYS A 196 16.28 -0.40 -8.83
C CYS A 196 16.11 -0.07 -10.33
N ASP A 197 15.22 -0.78 -11.02
CA ASP A 197 15.02 -0.69 -12.47
C ASP A 197 14.10 0.46 -12.90
N GLN A 198 13.15 0.86 -12.04
CA GLN A 198 12.08 1.80 -12.41
C GLN A 198 12.05 3.05 -11.52
N ILE A 199 12.17 2.91 -10.20
CA ILE A 199 12.06 4.04 -9.28
C ILE A 199 13.34 4.89 -9.25
N LEU A 200 14.52 4.28 -9.08
CA LEU A 200 15.79 5.01 -9.00
C LEU A 200 16.14 5.80 -10.28
N PRO A 201 15.91 5.27 -11.50
CA PRO A 201 16.14 6.03 -12.74
C PRO A 201 15.19 7.22 -12.88
N ASN A 202 13.95 7.10 -12.38
CA ASN A 202 12.93 8.14 -12.41
C ASN A 202 12.94 9.06 -11.19
N TYR A 203 13.93 8.94 -10.32
CA TYR A 203 13.98 9.65 -9.03
C TYR A 203 13.86 11.17 -9.17
N ASP A 204 14.54 11.77 -10.15
CA ASP A 204 14.52 13.22 -10.34
C ASP A 204 13.17 13.70 -10.87
N ALA A 205 12.52 12.91 -11.73
CA ALA A 205 11.16 13.18 -12.20
C ALA A 205 10.13 13.12 -11.06
N ILE A 206 10.25 12.15 -10.15
CA ILE A 206 9.44 12.10 -8.91
C ILE A 206 9.61 13.39 -8.10
N GLY A 207 10.81 13.94 -8.04
CA GLY A 207 11.10 15.21 -7.36
C GLY A 207 10.36 16.42 -7.92
N THR A 208 9.89 16.37 -9.17
CA THR A 208 9.13 17.46 -9.81
C THR A 208 7.65 17.46 -9.46
N LEU A 209 7.14 16.37 -8.87
CA LEU A 209 5.74 16.24 -8.47
C LEU A 209 5.43 17.11 -7.26
N LYS A 210 4.12 17.27 -7.00
CA LYS A 210 3.65 17.81 -5.73
C LYS A 210 4.16 16.92 -4.58
N ASP A 211 4.75 17.54 -3.56
CA ASP A 211 5.38 16.84 -2.44
C ASP A 211 6.55 15.92 -2.86
N GLY A 212 7.18 16.19 -4.01
CA GLY A 212 8.21 15.36 -4.64
C GLY A 212 9.39 15.01 -3.74
N SER A 213 9.88 15.94 -2.91
CA SER A 213 10.97 15.65 -1.95
C SER A 213 10.55 14.61 -0.90
N THR A 214 9.29 14.64 -0.45
CA THR A 214 8.76 13.64 0.49
C THR A 214 8.65 12.28 -0.19
N LEU A 215 8.15 12.24 -1.43
CA LEU A 215 8.03 11.00 -2.23
C LEU A 215 9.40 10.39 -2.53
N GLN A 216 10.38 11.22 -2.90
CA GLN A 216 11.76 10.83 -3.11
C GLN A 216 12.37 10.19 -1.86
N TYR A 217 12.19 10.82 -0.70
CA TYR A 217 12.66 10.26 0.56
C TYR A 217 11.97 8.93 0.91
N HIS A 218 10.64 8.88 0.76
CA HIS A 218 9.85 7.67 1.03
C HIS A 218 10.29 6.50 0.14
N ALA A 219 10.57 6.76 -1.14
CA ALA A 219 11.10 5.78 -2.07
C ALA A 219 12.45 5.18 -1.61
N LEU A 220 13.38 6.02 -1.13
CA LEU A 220 14.67 5.55 -0.62
C LEU A 220 14.51 4.73 0.66
N LYS A 221 13.65 5.19 1.57
CA LYS A 221 13.34 4.46 2.80
C LYS A 221 12.77 3.07 2.49
N GLN A 222 11.80 2.98 1.60
CA GLN A 222 11.22 1.71 1.19
C GLN A 222 12.26 0.80 0.50
N LEU A 223 13.12 1.34 -0.37
CA LEU A 223 14.22 0.55 -0.95
C LEU A 223 15.14 -0.04 0.13
N ALA A 224 15.48 0.74 1.15
CA ALA A 224 16.29 0.26 2.27
C ALA A 224 15.59 -0.89 3.02
N GLU A 225 14.30 -0.74 3.34
CA GLU A 225 13.53 -1.78 4.04
C GLU A 225 13.37 -3.05 3.17
N LEU A 226 13.00 -2.88 1.89
CA LEU A 226 12.90 -3.96 0.91
C LEU A 226 14.22 -4.73 0.81
N SER A 227 15.37 -4.05 0.77
CA SER A 227 16.69 -4.69 0.68
C SER A 227 17.01 -5.64 1.84
N THR A 228 16.32 -5.50 2.99
CA THR A 228 16.46 -6.39 4.15
C THR A 228 16.01 -7.81 3.82
N HIS A 229 14.93 -7.92 3.05
CA HIS A 229 14.24 -9.16 2.71
C HIS A 229 14.44 -9.58 1.25
N CYS A 230 15.36 -8.93 0.54
CA CYS A 230 15.66 -9.27 -0.84
C CYS A 230 16.39 -10.61 -0.89
N GLY A 231 15.81 -11.55 -1.62
CA GLY A 231 16.43 -12.83 -1.93
C GLY A 231 17.48 -12.71 -3.03
N LYS A 232 17.71 -13.80 -3.76
CA LYS A 232 18.74 -13.82 -4.80
C LYS A 232 18.31 -13.04 -6.03
N LEU A 233 19.06 -12.00 -6.37
CA LEU A 233 18.90 -11.27 -7.63
C LEU A 233 19.52 -12.05 -8.80
N GLU A 234 18.89 -11.95 -9.96
CA GLU A 234 19.42 -12.53 -11.21
C GLU A 234 20.72 -11.84 -11.63
N ASN A 235 20.74 -10.49 -11.58
CA ASN A 235 21.87 -9.65 -11.96
C ASN A 235 22.23 -8.70 -10.79
N PRO A 236 22.83 -9.19 -9.69
CA PRO A 236 23.11 -8.36 -8.52
C PRO A 236 24.04 -7.18 -8.85
N SER A 237 25.02 -7.36 -9.74
CA SER A 237 25.96 -6.29 -10.11
C SER A 237 25.26 -5.08 -10.74
N LEU A 238 24.24 -5.28 -11.59
CA LEU A 238 23.48 -4.20 -12.22
C LEU A 238 22.78 -3.32 -11.17
N HIS A 239 22.00 -3.95 -10.29
CA HIS A 239 21.23 -3.24 -9.27
C HIS A 239 22.15 -2.57 -8.23
N VAL A 240 23.26 -3.22 -7.87
CA VAL A 240 24.27 -2.64 -6.98
C VAL A 240 24.91 -1.40 -7.59
N VAL A 241 25.21 -1.40 -8.91
CA VAL A 241 25.71 -0.21 -9.63
C VAL A 241 24.68 0.94 -9.55
N GLN A 242 23.41 0.68 -9.86
CA GLN A 242 22.36 1.71 -9.84
C GLN A 242 22.24 2.39 -8.47
N ILE A 243 22.24 1.59 -7.39
CA ILE A 243 22.20 2.11 -6.01
C ILE A 243 23.48 2.88 -5.69
N PHE A 244 24.63 2.33 -6.06
CA PHE A 244 25.93 2.96 -5.80
C PHE A 244 26.09 4.30 -6.53
N ASP A 245 25.62 4.40 -7.77
CA ASP A 245 25.64 5.62 -8.55
C ASP A 245 24.72 6.68 -7.93
N LYS A 246 23.51 6.30 -7.51
CA LYS A 246 22.63 7.21 -6.79
C LYS A 246 23.23 7.63 -5.44
N LEU A 247 23.86 6.72 -4.70
CA LEU A 247 24.55 7.01 -3.44
C LEU A 247 25.67 8.05 -3.63
N LYS A 248 26.48 7.93 -4.69
CA LYS A 248 27.53 8.92 -5.01
C LYS A 248 26.99 10.32 -5.29
N HIS A 249 25.75 10.43 -5.79
CA HIS A 249 25.10 11.73 -5.99
C HIS A 249 24.91 12.48 -4.67
N PHE A 250 24.56 11.75 -3.60
CA PHE A 250 24.37 12.31 -2.26
C PHE A 250 25.68 12.36 -1.43
N MET A 251 26.75 11.72 -1.91
CA MET A 251 28.06 11.70 -1.26
C MET A 251 29.11 12.39 -2.14
N PRO A 252 29.21 13.73 -2.14
CA PRO A 252 30.16 14.46 -2.97
C PRO A 252 31.62 14.16 -2.61
N LEU A 253 32.52 14.44 -3.55
CA LEU A 253 33.95 14.45 -3.28
C LEU A 253 34.31 15.67 -2.41
N PRO A 254 35.40 15.59 -1.63
CA PRO A 254 35.92 16.78 -0.96
C PRO A 254 36.24 17.88 -1.98
N PRO A 255 35.84 19.14 -1.74
CA PRO A 255 36.15 20.27 -2.63
C PRO A 255 37.67 20.52 -2.70
N GLU A 256 38.14 20.97 -3.87
CA GLU A 256 39.58 21.21 -4.13
C GLU A 256 40.12 22.41 -3.31
N ASP A 257 39.32 23.46 -3.12
CA ASP A 257 39.66 24.71 -2.40
C ASP A 257 39.07 24.77 -0.98
N ALA A 258 39.23 23.71 -0.19
CA ALA A 258 38.52 23.57 1.08
C ALA A 258 38.92 24.61 2.13
N ASP A 259 38.15 25.69 2.24
CA ASP A 259 37.92 26.38 3.50
C ASP A 259 37.10 25.41 4.38
N LEU A 260 37.80 24.70 5.27
CA LEU A 260 37.30 23.56 6.06
C LEU A 260 36.08 23.90 6.95
N GLU A 261 35.73 25.18 7.08
CA GLU A 261 34.62 25.67 7.90
C GLU A 261 33.25 25.66 7.21
N LYS A 262 33.17 25.57 5.87
CA LYS A 262 31.89 25.53 5.14
C LYS A 262 31.62 24.13 4.60
N MET A 263 31.15 23.25 5.47
CA MET A 263 30.68 21.95 5.02
C MET A 263 29.31 22.10 4.33
N PRO A 264 29.08 21.51 3.15
CA PRO A 264 27.78 21.56 2.49
C PRO A 264 26.72 20.89 3.37
N ASN A 265 25.46 21.29 3.18
CA ASN A 265 24.35 20.60 3.82
C ASN A 265 24.24 19.20 3.21
N LEU A 266 24.67 18.18 3.96
CA LEU A 266 24.67 16.80 3.53
C LEU A 266 23.32 16.16 3.87
N ASP A 267 22.71 15.47 2.91
CA ASP A 267 21.49 14.71 3.14
C ASP A 267 21.81 13.35 3.79
N PHE A 268 21.97 13.36 5.11
CA PHE A 268 22.27 12.17 5.89
C PHE A 268 21.19 11.09 5.77
N THR A 269 19.93 11.48 5.62
CA THR A 269 18.80 10.55 5.63
C THR A 269 18.72 9.76 4.31
N SER A 270 18.91 10.44 3.18
CA SER A 270 19.00 9.77 1.87
C SER A 270 20.22 8.86 1.79
N VAL A 271 21.37 9.32 2.32
CA VAL A 271 22.59 8.50 2.38
C VAL A 271 22.41 7.29 3.29
N GLU A 272 21.76 7.41 4.44
CA GLU A 272 21.47 6.28 5.33
C GLU A 272 20.69 5.17 4.59
N CYS A 273 19.61 5.56 3.89
CA CYS A 273 18.77 4.62 3.15
C CYS A 273 19.56 3.92 2.03
N LEU A 274 20.25 4.69 1.18
CA LEU A 274 21.01 4.18 0.05
C LEU A 274 22.22 3.35 0.48
N LEU A 275 22.93 3.77 1.53
CA LEU A 275 24.08 3.05 2.06
C LEU A 275 23.64 1.73 2.71
N TYR A 276 22.49 1.71 3.39
CA TYR A 276 21.91 0.47 3.91
C TYR A 276 21.54 -0.49 2.77
N ALA A 277 20.80 -0.01 1.77
CA ALA A 277 20.43 -0.81 0.61
C ALA A 277 21.66 -1.37 -0.13
N PHE A 278 22.66 -0.52 -0.37
CA PHE A 278 23.94 -0.90 -0.96
C PHE A 278 24.63 -1.98 -0.13
N HIS A 279 24.77 -1.78 1.18
CA HIS A 279 25.41 -2.74 2.08
C HIS A 279 24.72 -4.10 2.07
N ARG A 280 23.39 -4.14 1.98
CA ARG A 280 22.62 -5.38 1.91
C ARG A 280 22.84 -6.11 0.59
N LEU A 281 22.65 -5.42 -0.53
CA LEU A 281 22.65 -6.05 -1.86
C LEU A 281 24.06 -6.34 -2.40
N ALA A 282 25.06 -5.52 -2.05
CA ALA A 282 26.45 -5.76 -2.46
C ALA A 282 27.01 -7.08 -1.92
N ARG A 283 26.44 -7.66 -0.86
CA ARG A 283 26.80 -9.00 -0.37
C ARG A 283 26.58 -10.10 -1.41
N GLN A 284 25.66 -9.90 -2.36
CA GLN A 284 25.42 -10.82 -3.46
C GLN A 284 26.43 -10.66 -4.61
N CYS A 285 27.25 -9.61 -4.57
CA CYS A 285 28.35 -9.34 -5.52
C CYS A 285 29.58 -8.83 -4.75
N PRO A 286 30.24 -9.68 -3.95
CA PRO A 286 31.27 -9.27 -2.98
C PRO A 286 32.47 -8.57 -3.62
N ASP A 287 32.76 -8.87 -4.89
CA ASP A 287 33.89 -8.28 -5.61
C ASP A 287 33.58 -6.89 -6.20
N PHE A 288 32.35 -6.37 -6.03
CA PHE A 288 31.93 -5.12 -6.66
C PHE A 288 32.90 -3.95 -6.40
N LEU A 289 33.32 -3.76 -5.15
CA LEU A 289 34.27 -2.70 -4.78
C LEU A 289 35.73 -3.08 -5.05
N THR A 290 36.08 -4.37 -5.02
CA THR A 290 37.48 -4.82 -5.11
C THR A 290 37.94 -5.13 -6.52
N ALA A 291 37.01 -5.31 -7.46
CA ALA A 291 37.30 -5.56 -8.87
C ALA A 291 38.03 -4.39 -9.56
N ASP A 292 37.72 -3.15 -9.17
CA ASP A 292 38.39 -1.94 -9.65
C ASP A 292 38.95 -1.11 -8.47
N PRO A 293 40.29 -1.06 -8.30
CA PRO A 293 40.92 -0.24 -7.27
C PRO A 293 40.54 1.25 -7.32
N ALA A 294 40.20 1.78 -8.50
CA ALA A 294 39.79 3.17 -8.65
C ALA A 294 38.41 3.43 -8.00
N VAL A 295 37.46 2.51 -8.16
CA VAL A 295 36.13 2.57 -7.53
C VAL A 295 36.25 2.57 -6.01
N LEU A 296 37.06 1.65 -5.45
CA LEU A 296 37.29 1.61 -4.00
C LEU A 296 37.96 2.88 -3.48
N LYS A 297 38.93 3.42 -4.23
CA LYS A 297 39.63 4.65 -3.86
C LYS A 297 38.67 5.85 -3.86
N ASP A 298 37.84 6.01 -4.89
CA ASP A 298 36.82 7.05 -4.98
C ASP A 298 35.83 6.95 -3.81
N PHE A 299 35.30 5.76 -3.56
CA PHE A 299 34.33 5.57 -2.48
C PHE A 299 34.92 5.85 -1.10
N ARG A 300 36.17 5.43 -0.83
CA ARG A 300 36.88 5.76 0.41
C ARG A 300 37.05 7.27 0.60
N ALA A 301 37.34 8.01 -0.47
CA ALA A 301 37.48 9.46 -0.40
C ALA A 301 36.15 10.14 -0.02
N ARG A 302 35.05 9.73 -0.66
CA ARG A 302 33.68 10.20 -0.35
C ARG A 302 33.27 9.87 1.09
N LEU A 303 33.49 8.63 1.54
CA LEU A 303 33.21 8.20 2.92
C LEU A 303 34.01 9.03 3.93
N THR A 304 35.30 9.23 3.67
CA THR A 304 36.17 10.03 4.55
C THR A 304 35.64 11.45 4.66
N TYR A 305 35.27 12.08 3.53
CA TYR A 305 34.70 13.41 3.52
C TYR A 305 33.36 13.48 4.26
N PHE A 306 32.43 12.57 3.93
CA PHE A 306 31.10 12.52 4.54
C PHE A 306 31.15 12.28 6.06
N SER A 307 32.08 11.44 6.54
CA SER A 307 32.27 11.17 7.96
C SER A 307 32.67 12.41 8.78
N ARG A 308 33.36 13.39 8.16
CA ARG A 308 33.70 14.65 8.81
C ARG A 308 32.44 15.47 9.11
N GLY A 309 31.43 15.39 8.25
CA GLY A 309 30.12 16.04 8.47
C GLY A 309 29.33 15.46 9.60
N VAL A 310 29.34 14.13 9.73
CA VAL A 310 28.75 13.47 10.90
C VAL A 310 29.40 13.93 12.20
N GLY A 311 30.73 14.14 12.20
CA GLY A 311 31.47 14.66 13.36
C GLY A 311 31.17 16.12 13.70
N GLY A 312 30.79 16.93 12.71
CA GLY A 312 30.37 18.32 12.88
C GLY A 312 28.95 18.46 13.42
N CYS A 313 28.00 17.62 12.98
CA CYS A 313 26.62 17.62 13.45
C CYS A 313 26.43 17.09 14.88
N LYS A 314 27.42 16.37 15.43
CA LYS A 314 27.42 15.83 16.81
C LYS A 314 28.02 16.79 17.84
N LYS A 315 28.51 17.96 17.43
CA LYS A 315 28.94 19.05 18.31
C LYS A 315 27.84 20.11 18.39
#